data_AF-A0A3Q4I8P0-F1
#
_entry.id   AF-A0A3Q4I8P0-F1
#
_cell.length_a   1.000
_cell.length_b   1.000
_cell.length_c   1.000
_cell.angle_alpha   90.00
_cell.angle_beta   90.00
_cell.angle_gamma   90.00
#
_symmetry.space_group_name_H-M   'P 1'
#
loop_
_entity.id
_entity.type
_entity.pdbx_description
1 polymer ?
#
loop_
_entity_poly.entity_id
_entity_poly.type
_entity_poly.pdbx_seq_one_letter_code
_entity_poly.pdbx_strand_id
1 'polypeptide(L)'
;LLTEKESRSFLSTLLKRTNEENEDSAEKVQAAKRVKTDGEHAEDEKKYPKKKVVLLMAYSGKGYYGMQRNPGNSQFRTIEDDLVAALIKSGCIPENHGDEMKKMSFQRCARTDKGVSAAGQVVSLKVRLIDDIIEKINENLPPQIKVLGLKRVTQGFNSKNNCDARTYSYMLPTVAFSPKDYDTGNIAAFRLEPETLQKVNRLFALYKGTHNFHNFTSQKAPSDPSARRYITEMSCGEPFIRRNYEFAVITVRGQSFMLHQIRKMIGLVIAVVKGYAKEEVMERSWGHEKVDVPKAPGLGLILERVHFDRYNKRFGGDGLHEKLEWDREEEEIKAFKEAHIYPTIIETECEEGSMVSWMATLPIHDFEATSIEVQDDKVKKQVSKKIHLF
;
A
#
# COMPACT_ATOMS: atom_id res chain seq x y z
N LEU A 1 20.75 37.91 49.28
CA LEU A 1 20.78 37.85 47.80
C LEU A 1 19.62 36.96 47.36
N LEU A 2 18.35 37.28 47.68
CA LEU A 2 17.62 38.47 47.19
C LEU A 2 17.77 38.55 45.66
N THR A 3 17.03 37.79 44.86
CA THR A 3 15.56 37.79 44.59
C THR A 3 15.06 39.00 43.80
N GLU A 4 14.09 38.73 42.93
CA GLU A 4 13.42 39.68 42.04
C GLU A 4 12.86 40.91 42.77
N LYS A 5 12.78 42.04 42.04
CA LYS A 5 11.64 42.95 42.10
C LYS A 5 11.66 43.94 40.93
N GLU A 6 10.48 44.11 40.31
CA GLU A 6 9.93 45.37 39.78
C GLU A 6 10.73 46.19 38.71
N SER A 7 10.11 46.76 37.67
CA SER A 7 8.73 46.62 37.16
C SER A 7 8.61 47.28 35.77
N ARG A 8 7.48 47.02 35.09
CA ARG A 8 6.69 47.95 34.21
C ARG A 8 7.45 48.98 33.35
N SER A 9 7.39 48.90 32.01
CA SER A 9 6.22 49.21 31.16
C SER A 9 5.97 50.71 30.91
N PHE A 10 6.15 51.09 29.63
CA PHE A 10 5.52 52.23 28.93
C PHE A 10 5.95 53.69 29.21
N LEU A 11 5.71 54.50 28.17
CA LEU A 11 5.56 55.96 28.10
C LEU A 11 6.80 56.90 28.04
N SER A 12 6.91 57.50 26.84
CA SER A 12 7.13 58.92 26.53
C SER A 12 8.46 59.63 26.82
N THR A 13 9.22 59.85 25.73
CA THR A 13 9.95 61.08 25.33
C THR A 13 10.12 60.96 23.80
N LEU A 14 9.37 61.55 22.88
CA LEU A 14 8.68 62.85 22.74
C LEU A 14 9.63 64.07 22.73
N LEU A 15 9.48 64.88 21.68
CA LEU A 15 9.93 66.28 21.46
C LEU A 15 11.28 66.57 20.75
N LYS A 16 11.14 66.80 19.44
CA LYS A 16 11.49 68.04 18.70
C LYS A 16 12.90 68.64 18.75
N ARG A 17 13.51 68.72 17.57
CA ARG A 17 14.25 69.87 16.96
C ARG A 17 14.63 69.48 15.52
N THR A 18 14.52 70.30 14.47
CA THR A 18 13.79 71.58 14.26
C THR A 18 13.61 71.76 12.75
N ASN A 19 12.64 72.56 12.33
CA ASN A 19 12.60 73.17 10.99
C ASN A 19 13.33 74.55 11.07
N GLU A 20 13.39 75.47 10.11
CA GLU A 20 12.86 75.74 8.74
C GLU A 20 14.10 76.26 7.90
N GLU A 21 14.16 76.64 6.60
CA GLU A 21 13.29 76.78 5.40
C GLU A 21 14.20 76.95 4.14
N ASN A 22 13.73 76.66 2.90
CA ASN A 22 14.03 77.39 1.63
C ASN A 22 13.53 76.64 0.35
N GLU A 23 13.35 77.38 -0.76
CA GLU A 23 12.41 77.03 -1.85
C GLU A 23 13.01 76.81 -3.27
N ASP A 24 12.18 76.17 -4.11
CA ASP A 24 11.88 76.49 -5.52
C ASP A 24 12.60 75.77 -6.71
N SER A 25 11.92 75.82 -7.87
CA SER A 25 12.29 75.46 -9.26
C SER A 25 12.14 74.00 -9.74
N ALA A 26 10.89 73.74 -10.12
CA ALA A 26 10.30 72.73 -11.02
C ALA A 26 11.10 72.06 -12.19
N GLU A 27 10.50 70.94 -12.64
CA GLU A 27 10.50 70.32 -13.99
C GLU A 27 11.53 69.23 -14.43
N LYS A 28 10.93 68.12 -14.92
CA LYS A 28 11.34 67.22 -16.04
C LYS A 28 12.68 66.46 -16.00
N VAL A 29 12.59 65.13 -15.92
CA VAL A 29 13.03 64.15 -16.96
C VAL A 29 12.11 62.90 -16.86
N GLN A 30 12.03 62.09 -17.92
CA GLN A 30 10.95 61.14 -18.20
C GLN A 30 11.12 59.71 -17.62
N ALA A 31 10.01 58.96 -17.61
CA ALA A 31 9.95 57.57 -17.18
C ALA A 31 10.55 56.57 -18.19
N ALA A 32 11.14 55.49 -17.69
CA ALA A 32 11.57 54.33 -18.48
C ALA A 32 11.01 53.01 -17.89
N LYS A 33 9.81 52.59 -18.34
CA LYS A 33 9.33 51.22 -18.09
C LYS A 33 10.22 50.23 -18.85
N ARG A 34 10.93 49.32 -18.16
CA ARG A 34 11.45 48.11 -18.80
C ARG A 34 10.39 47.01 -18.78
N VAL A 35 10.18 46.42 -19.95
CA VAL A 35 9.08 45.47 -20.23
C VAL A 35 9.44 44.07 -19.74
N LYS A 36 8.45 43.37 -19.18
CA LYS A 36 8.54 41.94 -18.84
C LYS A 36 8.41 41.09 -20.11
N THR A 37 9.34 40.18 -20.33
CA THR A 37 9.14 39.01 -21.22
C THR A 37 8.41 37.90 -20.47
N ASP A 38 7.20 38.20 -19.99
CA ASP A 38 6.26 37.20 -19.45
C ASP A 38 5.19 36.92 -20.52
N GLY A 39 5.50 36.04 -21.47
CA GLY A 39 4.61 35.66 -22.57
C GLY A 39 4.71 34.16 -22.85
N GLU A 40 3.54 33.54 -23.10
CA GLU A 40 3.30 32.12 -23.43
C GLU A 40 3.10 31.15 -22.25
N HIS A 41 4.06 30.94 -21.35
CA HIS A 41 3.88 29.92 -20.28
C HIS A 41 3.00 30.34 -19.08
N ALA A 42 2.71 31.62 -18.90
CA ALA A 42 2.08 32.15 -17.67
C ALA A 42 0.54 32.20 -17.70
N GLU A 43 -0.10 32.01 -18.85
CA GLU A 43 -1.56 32.13 -18.98
C GLU A 43 -2.28 30.80 -18.65
N ASP A 44 -1.70 29.67 -19.06
CA ASP A 44 -2.35 28.37 -18.94
C ASP A 44 -2.36 27.80 -17.51
N GLU A 45 -1.55 28.35 -16.58
CA GLU A 45 -1.68 28.06 -15.14
C GLU A 45 -2.93 28.68 -14.50
N LYS A 46 -3.52 29.74 -15.09
CA LYS A 46 -4.63 30.49 -14.46
C LYS A 46 -5.99 29.82 -14.61
N LYS A 47 -6.17 28.93 -15.58
CA LYS A 47 -7.51 28.43 -15.98
C LYS A 47 -8.18 27.52 -14.93
N TYR A 48 -7.42 26.70 -14.20
CA TYR A 48 -7.96 25.80 -13.17
C TYR A 48 -7.04 25.72 -11.93
N PRO A 49 -7.46 26.22 -10.74
CA PRO A 49 -6.62 26.20 -9.55
C PRO A 49 -6.50 24.78 -8.94
N LYS A 50 -5.26 24.26 -8.92
CA LYS A 50 -4.89 22.91 -8.45
C LYS A 50 -5.54 22.56 -7.09
N LYS A 51 -6.40 21.54 -7.04
CA LYS A 51 -7.09 21.07 -5.81
C LYS A 51 -6.47 19.77 -5.30
N LYS A 52 -6.43 19.57 -3.97
CA LYS A 52 -6.08 18.28 -3.37
C LYS A 52 -7.30 17.35 -3.46
N VAL A 53 -7.09 16.17 -4.02
CA VAL A 53 -8.11 15.13 -4.21
C VAL A 53 -7.64 13.79 -3.64
N VAL A 54 -8.61 12.90 -3.50
CA VAL A 54 -8.45 11.46 -3.29
C VAL A 54 -9.08 10.74 -4.47
N LEU A 55 -8.39 9.73 -5.01
CA LEU A 55 -8.97 8.80 -6.00
C LEU A 55 -9.12 7.42 -5.36
N LEU A 56 -10.27 6.81 -5.57
CA LEU A 56 -10.49 5.37 -5.44
C LEU A 56 -10.13 4.71 -6.78
N MET A 57 -9.32 3.64 -6.75
CA MET A 57 -8.93 2.91 -7.94
C MET A 57 -8.83 1.40 -7.70
N ALA A 58 -9.14 0.63 -8.74
CA ALA A 58 -8.98 -0.81 -8.79
C ALA A 58 -8.01 -1.21 -9.92
N TYR A 59 -7.37 -2.37 -9.77
CA TYR A 59 -6.50 -2.96 -10.79
C TYR A 59 -6.26 -4.46 -10.58
N SER A 60 -6.08 -5.17 -11.69
CA SER A 60 -5.51 -6.51 -11.72
C SER A 60 -3.97 -6.42 -11.74
N GLY A 61 -3.30 -7.08 -10.80
CA GLY A 61 -1.85 -7.00 -10.63
C GLY A 61 -1.02 -7.79 -11.64
N LYS A 62 -1.63 -8.68 -12.44
CA LYS A 62 -0.90 -9.50 -13.43
C LYS A 62 -0.23 -8.60 -14.48
N GLY A 63 1.05 -8.85 -14.72
CA GLY A 63 1.93 -8.02 -15.57
C GLY A 63 2.67 -6.89 -14.85
N TYR A 64 2.19 -6.42 -13.68
CA TYR A 64 2.73 -5.23 -13.00
C TYR A 64 3.68 -5.55 -11.85
N TYR A 65 4.71 -4.72 -11.68
CA TYR A 65 5.71 -4.81 -10.62
C TYR A 65 5.29 -4.11 -9.31
N GLY A 66 3.97 -4.13 -9.04
CA GLY A 66 3.34 -3.55 -7.87
C GLY A 66 2.85 -2.12 -8.07
N MET A 67 2.36 -1.50 -7.00
CA MET A 67 1.82 -0.13 -7.06
C MET A 67 2.88 0.90 -7.46
N GLN A 68 4.00 0.92 -6.73
CA GLN A 68 4.88 2.09 -6.70
C GLN A 68 6.01 2.00 -7.72
N ARG A 69 6.21 3.10 -8.46
CA ARG A 69 7.39 3.32 -9.30
C ARG A 69 8.71 3.02 -8.58
N ASN A 70 9.62 2.39 -9.32
CA ASN A 70 10.99 2.08 -8.92
C ASN A 70 11.97 2.88 -9.80
N PRO A 71 12.49 4.04 -9.34
CA PRO A 71 13.45 4.82 -10.10
C PRO A 71 14.70 3.98 -10.45
N GLY A 72 15.10 3.99 -11.72
CA GLY A 72 16.27 3.23 -12.20
C GLY A 72 15.97 1.85 -12.80
N ASN A 73 14.71 1.39 -12.86
CA ASN A 73 14.35 0.21 -13.66
C ASN A 73 13.09 0.44 -14.51
N SER A 74 13.30 0.93 -15.72
CA SER A 74 12.24 1.19 -16.72
C SER A 74 11.72 -0.06 -17.43
N GLN A 75 12.33 -1.23 -17.23
CA GLN A 75 11.89 -2.49 -17.85
C GLN A 75 10.58 -3.02 -17.24
N PHE A 76 10.20 -2.53 -16.05
CA PHE A 76 9.19 -3.12 -15.18
C PHE A 76 8.10 -2.10 -14.78
N ARG A 77 7.05 -2.04 -15.60
CA ARG A 77 5.88 -1.17 -15.46
C ARG A 77 5.14 -1.37 -14.13
N THR A 78 4.72 -0.27 -13.51
CA THR A 78 4.01 -0.22 -12.22
C THR A 78 2.66 0.49 -12.37
N ILE A 79 1.72 0.28 -11.43
CA ILE A 79 0.39 0.91 -11.52
C ILE A 79 0.46 2.44 -11.47
N GLU A 80 1.48 2.99 -10.78
CA GLU A 80 1.76 4.42 -10.78
C GLU A 80 2.32 4.96 -12.11
N ASP A 81 2.84 4.12 -13.01
CA ASP A 81 3.23 4.57 -14.35
C ASP A 81 2.00 4.88 -15.21
N ASP A 82 1.04 3.96 -15.24
CA ASP A 82 -0.21 4.09 -15.99
C ASP A 82 -1.06 5.24 -15.46
N LEU A 83 -1.23 5.32 -14.15
CA LEU A 83 -1.99 6.41 -13.53
C LEU A 83 -1.35 7.77 -13.83
N VAL A 84 -0.01 7.89 -13.79
CA VAL A 84 0.67 9.15 -14.14
C VAL A 84 0.53 9.46 -15.62
N ALA A 85 0.71 8.49 -16.51
CA ALA A 85 0.54 8.69 -17.95
C ALA A 85 -0.88 9.15 -18.29
N ALA A 86 -1.91 8.54 -17.68
CA ALA A 86 -3.30 8.93 -17.84
C ALA A 86 -3.61 10.33 -17.27
N LEU A 87 -3.05 10.67 -16.11
CA LEU A 87 -3.19 12.02 -15.51
C LEU A 87 -2.51 13.12 -16.34
N ILE A 88 -1.45 12.81 -17.09
CA ILE A 88 -0.81 13.75 -18.02
C ILE A 88 -1.66 13.90 -19.28
N LYS A 89 -2.02 12.79 -19.94
CA LYS A 89 -2.79 12.81 -21.19
C LYS A 89 -4.17 13.47 -21.06
N SER A 90 -4.82 13.29 -19.91
CA SER A 90 -6.10 13.94 -19.59
C SER A 90 -5.96 15.43 -19.20
N GLY A 91 -4.75 15.97 -19.06
CA GLY A 91 -4.51 17.35 -18.63
C GLY A 91 -4.69 17.59 -17.12
N CYS A 92 -4.90 16.54 -16.31
CA CYS A 92 -5.06 16.65 -14.87
C CYS A 92 -3.78 17.14 -14.16
N ILE A 93 -2.61 16.80 -14.68
CA ILE A 93 -1.29 17.29 -14.22
C ILE A 93 -0.40 17.68 -15.42
N PRO A 94 0.48 18.68 -15.27
CA PRO A 94 1.52 18.94 -16.28
C PRO A 94 2.59 17.83 -16.26
N GLU A 95 3.25 17.61 -17.40
CA GLU A 95 4.26 16.57 -17.59
C GLU A 95 5.36 16.58 -16.51
N ASN A 96 5.86 17.77 -16.14
CA ASN A 96 6.91 17.94 -15.12
C ASN A 96 6.49 17.56 -13.68
N HIS A 97 5.20 17.30 -13.41
CA HIS A 97 4.70 16.68 -12.18
C HIS A 97 4.73 15.14 -12.25
N GLY A 98 4.84 14.57 -13.46
CA GLY A 98 4.98 13.14 -13.71
C GLY A 98 6.36 12.62 -13.33
N ASP A 99 7.41 13.32 -13.74
CA ASP A 99 8.81 13.00 -13.35
C ASP A 99 8.98 13.11 -11.83
N GLU A 100 8.46 14.20 -11.28
CA GLU A 100 8.53 14.53 -9.86
C GLU A 100 7.15 14.54 -9.21
N MET A 101 6.61 13.34 -8.96
CA MET A 101 5.32 13.12 -8.27
C MET A 101 5.19 13.83 -6.90
N LYS A 102 6.32 14.30 -6.33
CA LYS A 102 6.36 15.19 -5.16
C LYS A 102 5.66 16.54 -5.42
N LYS A 103 5.77 17.11 -6.63
CA LYS A 103 5.16 18.41 -7.01
C LYS A 103 3.64 18.36 -6.94
N MET A 104 3.02 17.27 -7.42
CA MET A 104 1.59 17.00 -7.20
C MET A 104 1.25 16.44 -5.81
N SER A 105 2.20 16.39 -4.86
CA SER A 105 1.98 15.88 -3.49
C SER A 105 1.36 14.47 -3.45
N PHE A 106 1.78 13.58 -4.36
CA PHE A 106 1.19 12.24 -4.54
C PHE A 106 1.52 11.29 -3.39
N GLN A 107 0.50 10.61 -2.85
CA GLN A 107 0.58 9.59 -1.80
C GLN A 107 -0.36 8.42 -2.10
N ARG A 108 -0.04 7.23 -1.59
CA ARG A 108 -0.80 5.97 -1.78
C ARG A 108 -1.02 5.27 -0.44
N CYS A 109 -2.21 4.70 -0.21
CA CYS A 109 -2.59 4.05 1.05
C CYS A 109 -1.89 2.72 1.30
N ALA A 110 -1.67 1.96 0.23
CA ALA A 110 -0.96 0.71 0.22
C ALA A 110 0.14 0.70 -0.85
N ARG A 111 1.22 -0.03 -0.57
CA ARG A 111 2.21 -0.46 -1.57
C ARG A 111 1.99 -1.95 -1.77
N THR A 112 1.32 -2.32 -2.86
CA THR A 112 1.12 -3.73 -3.26
C THR A 112 2.39 -4.26 -3.92
N ASP A 113 2.72 -5.53 -3.66
CA ASP A 113 3.88 -6.21 -4.27
C ASP A 113 3.65 -6.48 -5.77
N LYS A 114 4.68 -6.93 -6.50
CA LYS A 114 4.54 -7.52 -7.84
C LYS A 114 3.41 -8.58 -7.88
N GLY A 115 2.50 -8.46 -8.84
CA GLY A 115 1.39 -9.39 -9.05
C GLY A 115 0.19 -9.23 -8.11
N VAL A 116 0.24 -8.35 -7.11
CA VAL A 116 -0.85 -8.15 -6.13
C VAL A 116 -1.88 -7.17 -6.67
N SER A 117 -3.16 -7.55 -6.60
CA SER A 117 -4.30 -6.77 -7.12
C SER A 117 -4.90 -5.82 -6.07
N ALA A 118 -5.80 -4.94 -6.50
CA ALA A 118 -6.60 -4.12 -5.58
C ALA A 118 -7.99 -3.85 -6.16
N ALA A 119 -9.02 -3.94 -5.31
CA ALA A 119 -10.37 -3.48 -5.59
C ALA A 119 -10.61 -2.07 -5.03
N GLY A 120 -9.96 -1.73 -3.92
CA GLY A 120 -10.08 -0.42 -3.25
C GLY A 120 -8.73 0.20 -2.87
N GLN A 121 -7.80 0.35 -3.82
CA GLN A 121 -6.62 1.20 -3.60
C GLN A 121 -7.06 2.65 -3.54
N VAL A 122 -6.38 3.43 -2.69
CA VAL A 122 -6.67 4.86 -2.53
C VAL A 122 -5.39 5.68 -2.62
N VAL A 123 -5.40 6.69 -3.49
CA VAL A 123 -4.31 7.65 -3.69
C VAL A 123 -4.77 9.07 -3.40
N SER A 124 -3.85 9.97 -3.08
CA SER A 124 -4.17 11.39 -2.90
C SER A 124 -3.08 12.30 -3.47
N LEU A 125 -3.50 13.30 -4.25
CA LEU A 125 -2.64 14.12 -5.09
C LEU A 125 -3.28 15.50 -5.35
N LYS A 126 -2.56 16.40 -6.02
CA LYS A 126 -3.04 17.71 -6.47
C LYS A 126 -3.18 17.72 -7.99
N VAL A 127 -4.40 17.96 -8.48
CA VAL A 127 -4.76 17.98 -9.91
C VAL A 127 -5.46 19.28 -10.29
N ARG A 128 -5.44 19.63 -11.58
CA ARG A 128 -6.46 20.48 -12.20
C ARG A 128 -7.78 19.71 -12.16
N LEU A 129 -8.85 20.30 -11.61
CA LEU A 129 -10.20 19.71 -11.71
C LEU A 129 -10.78 20.15 -13.05
N ILE A 130 -10.65 19.28 -14.05
CA ILE A 130 -11.34 19.36 -15.33
C ILE A 130 -12.75 18.75 -15.21
N ASP A 131 -13.62 19.10 -16.14
CA ASP A 131 -14.91 18.43 -16.32
C ASP A 131 -14.68 16.96 -16.72
N ASP A 132 -15.58 16.04 -16.32
CA ASP A 132 -15.55 14.60 -16.66
C ASP A 132 -14.22 13.89 -16.33
N ILE A 133 -13.54 14.36 -15.29
CA ILE A 133 -12.17 13.96 -14.90
C ILE A 133 -11.98 12.44 -14.71
N ILE A 134 -12.97 11.70 -14.19
CA ILE A 134 -12.86 10.25 -14.00
C ILE A 134 -12.85 9.53 -15.35
N GLU A 135 -13.74 9.93 -16.25
CA GLU A 135 -13.88 9.36 -17.60
C GLU A 135 -12.61 9.63 -18.43
N LYS A 136 -12.13 10.89 -18.46
CA LYS A 136 -10.93 11.29 -19.21
C LYS A 136 -9.64 10.64 -18.70
N ILE A 137 -9.56 10.28 -17.41
CA ILE A 137 -8.47 9.45 -16.88
C ILE A 137 -8.65 8.00 -17.34
N ASN A 138 -9.85 7.42 -17.24
CA ASN A 138 -10.12 6.03 -17.62
C ASN A 138 -9.95 5.76 -19.13
N GLU A 139 -10.28 6.71 -20.01
CA GLU A 139 -9.99 6.67 -21.46
C GLU A 139 -8.50 6.44 -21.77
N ASN A 140 -7.62 6.82 -20.83
CA ASN A 140 -6.17 6.75 -20.97
C ASN A 140 -5.52 5.62 -20.16
N LEU A 141 -6.32 4.76 -19.51
CA LEU A 141 -5.88 3.58 -18.75
C LEU A 141 -6.17 2.27 -19.53
N PRO A 142 -5.39 1.20 -19.33
CA PRO A 142 -5.74 -0.12 -19.84
C PRO A 142 -6.95 -0.68 -19.06
N PRO A 143 -7.81 -1.53 -19.66
CA PRO A 143 -9.02 -2.04 -18.99
C PRO A 143 -8.82 -2.70 -17.62
N GLN A 144 -7.62 -3.25 -17.36
CA GLN A 144 -7.25 -3.85 -16.08
C GLN A 144 -6.85 -2.85 -14.98
N ILE A 145 -7.00 -1.54 -15.19
CA ILE A 145 -6.82 -0.46 -14.20
C ILE A 145 -7.97 0.55 -14.37
N LYS A 146 -8.69 0.88 -13.30
CA LYS A 146 -9.81 1.84 -13.35
C LYS A 146 -9.81 2.78 -12.14
N VAL A 147 -10.06 4.06 -12.39
CA VAL A 147 -10.47 5.03 -11.35
C VAL A 147 -12.00 4.94 -11.21
N LEU A 148 -12.45 4.62 -10.00
CA LEU A 148 -13.87 4.38 -9.69
C LEU A 148 -14.53 5.58 -9.01
N GLY A 149 -13.76 6.43 -8.33
CA GLY A 149 -14.30 7.56 -7.59
C GLY A 149 -13.26 8.64 -7.31
N LEU A 150 -13.72 9.89 -7.20
CA LEU A 150 -12.91 11.06 -6.88
C LEU A 150 -13.61 11.89 -5.80
N LYS A 151 -12.87 12.25 -4.73
CA LYS A 151 -13.36 13.16 -3.68
C LYS A 151 -12.37 14.28 -3.39
N ARG A 152 -12.88 15.49 -3.13
CA ARG A 152 -12.05 16.63 -2.68
C ARG A 152 -11.76 16.51 -1.20
N VAL A 153 -10.57 16.94 -0.76
CA VAL A 153 -10.14 16.88 0.65
C VAL A 153 -9.35 18.12 1.05
N THR A 154 -9.10 18.28 2.36
CA THR A 154 -8.22 19.34 2.89
C THR A 154 -6.85 19.32 2.21
N GLN A 155 -6.24 20.50 2.01
CA GLN A 155 -4.94 20.63 1.34
C GLN A 155 -3.79 19.87 2.03
N GLY A 156 -3.90 19.63 3.34
CA GLY A 156 -2.95 18.86 4.14
C GLY A 156 -3.20 17.35 4.16
N PHE A 157 -4.27 16.84 3.53
CA PHE A 157 -4.60 15.42 3.57
C PHE A 157 -3.53 14.54 2.92
N ASN A 158 -3.15 13.46 3.61
CA ASN A 158 -2.23 12.44 3.14
C ASN A 158 -2.86 11.07 3.33
N SER A 159 -3.35 10.48 2.24
CA SER A 159 -4.05 9.19 2.23
C SER A 159 -3.29 8.07 2.97
N LYS A 160 -1.96 8.01 2.85
CA LYS A 160 -1.13 7.03 3.58
C LYS A 160 -1.23 7.20 5.10
N ASN A 161 -1.12 8.44 5.58
CA ASN A 161 -1.01 8.78 7.00
C ASN A 161 -2.38 8.94 7.68
N ASN A 162 -3.43 9.25 6.92
CA ASN A 162 -4.80 9.40 7.39
C ASN A 162 -5.61 8.08 7.34
N CYS A 163 -5.07 7.01 6.74
CA CYS A 163 -5.73 5.70 6.68
C CYS A 163 -5.45 4.88 7.94
N ASP A 164 -6.53 4.48 8.63
CA ASP A 164 -6.52 3.83 9.94
C ASP A 164 -6.33 2.31 9.87
N ALA A 165 -6.89 1.66 8.85
CA ALA A 165 -6.81 0.22 8.64
C ALA A 165 -6.93 -0.16 7.16
N ARG A 166 -6.53 -1.39 6.82
CA ARG A 166 -6.71 -1.98 5.49
C ARG A 166 -7.36 -3.37 5.67
N THR A 167 -8.31 -3.70 4.81
CA THR A 167 -8.80 -5.08 4.61
C THR A 167 -8.20 -5.61 3.32
N TYR A 168 -7.64 -6.82 3.39
CA TYR A 168 -7.21 -7.59 2.24
C TYR A 168 -7.99 -8.91 2.19
N SER A 169 -8.19 -9.42 0.99
CA SER A 169 -8.58 -10.81 0.75
C SER A 169 -7.41 -11.56 0.11
N TYR A 170 -7.38 -12.89 0.27
CA TYR A 170 -6.47 -13.79 -0.42
C TYR A 170 -7.25 -15.00 -0.93
N MET A 171 -7.48 -15.06 -2.24
CA MET A 171 -8.12 -16.19 -2.90
C MET A 171 -7.08 -17.28 -3.20
N LEU A 172 -7.39 -18.55 -2.89
CA LEU A 172 -6.49 -19.67 -3.16
C LEU A 172 -7.23 -20.99 -3.46
N PRO A 173 -6.65 -21.88 -4.28
CA PRO A 173 -7.10 -23.26 -4.39
C PRO A 173 -6.99 -23.97 -3.03
N THR A 174 -8.05 -24.66 -2.60
CA THR A 174 -8.11 -25.25 -1.24
C THR A 174 -7.13 -26.39 -1.01
N VAL A 175 -6.58 -26.98 -2.07
CA VAL A 175 -5.46 -27.94 -2.01
C VAL A 175 -4.21 -27.37 -1.33
N ALA A 176 -4.13 -26.03 -1.18
CA ALA A 176 -3.21 -25.37 -0.24
C ALA A 176 -3.25 -25.98 1.18
N PHE A 177 -4.42 -26.43 1.63
CA PHE A 177 -4.66 -27.01 2.95
C PHE A 177 -4.68 -28.56 2.98
N SER A 178 -4.43 -29.24 1.85
CA SER A 178 -4.34 -30.71 1.83
C SER A 178 -3.16 -31.24 2.67
N PRO A 179 -3.17 -32.50 3.13
CA PRO A 179 -1.99 -33.14 3.71
C PRO A 179 -0.76 -33.07 2.77
N LYS A 180 0.45 -33.09 3.34
CA LYS A 180 1.72 -33.03 2.57
C LYS A 180 1.95 -34.23 1.63
N ASP A 181 1.26 -35.33 1.88
CA ASP A 181 1.27 -36.61 1.17
C ASP A 181 0.13 -36.75 0.15
N TYR A 182 -0.71 -35.72 0.01
CA TYR A 182 -1.77 -35.68 -1.00
C TYR A 182 -1.19 -35.54 -2.43
N ASP A 183 -1.62 -36.40 -3.35
CA ASP A 183 -1.21 -36.36 -4.76
C ASP A 183 -1.74 -35.10 -5.47
N THR A 184 -0.83 -34.15 -5.74
CA THR A 184 -1.14 -32.94 -6.51
C THR A 184 -1.27 -33.18 -8.02
N GLY A 185 -1.16 -34.43 -8.50
CA GLY A 185 -1.46 -34.80 -9.88
C GLY A 185 -2.93 -34.58 -10.28
N ASN A 186 -3.87 -34.57 -9.32
CA ASN A 186 -5.28 -34.30 -9.58
C ASN A 186 -5.89 -33.31 -8.57
N ILE A 187 -5.36 -32.10 -8.50
CA ILE A 187 -5.87 -31.04 -7.59
C ILE A 187 -7.36 -30.71 -7.80
N ALA A 188 -7.94 -30.99 -8.97
CA ALA A 188 -9.36 -30.76 -9.26
C ALA A 188 -10.28 -31.70 -8.46
N ALA A 189 -9.77 -32.83 -7.96
CA ALA A 189 -10.49 -33.75 -7.08
C ALA A 189 -10.43 -33.37 -5.59
N PHE A 190 -9.52 -32.48 -5.17
CA PHE A 190 -9.40 -32.09 -3.76
C PHE A 190 -10.63 -31.28 -3.29
N ARG A 191 -11.16 -31.62 -2.11
CA ARG A 191 -12.21 -30.84 -1.41
C ARG A 191 -11.79 -30.62 0.04
N LEU A 192 -12.15 -29.48 0.60
CA LEU A 192 -11.75 -29.06 1.93
C LEU A 192 -12.73 -29.55 2.99
N GLU A 193 -12.30 -30.55 3.78
CA GLU A 193 -13.11 -31.05 4.89
C GLU A 193 -13.38 -29.96 5.94
N PRO A 194 -14.60 -29.87 6.51
CA PRO A 194 -14.97 -28.83 7.48
C PRO A 194 -14.04 -28.73 8.70
N GLU A 195 -13.53 -29.87 9.18
CA GLU A 195 -12.58 -29.95 10.30
C GLU A 195 -11.24 -29.28 9.95
N THR A 196 -10.81 -29.38 8.68
CA THR A 196 -9.62 -28.69 8.19
C THR A 196 -9.87 -27.19 8.10
N LEU A 197 -11.04 -26.74 7.64
CA LEU A 197 -11.41 -25.33 7.64
C LEU A 197 -11.51 -24.76 9.07
N GLN A 198 -12.00 -25.54 10.03
CA GLN A 198 -11.99 -25.18 11.46
C GLN A 198 -10.57 -25.06 12.01
N LYS A 199 -9.65 -25.99 11.68
CA LYS A 199 -8.22 -25.89 12.04
C LYS A 199 -7.57 -24.64 11.43
N VAL A 200 -7.81 -24.36 10.15
CA VAL A 200 -7.34 -23.15 9.44
C VAL A 200 -7.83 -21.88 10.15
N ASN A 201 -9.12 -21.80 10.48
CA ASN A 201 -9.69 -20.64 11.17
C ASN A 201 -9.16 -20.47 12.60
N ARG A 202 -8.97 -21.57 13.36
CA ARG A 202 -8.33 -21.52 14.69
C ARG A 202 -6.92 -20.95 14.61
N LEU A 203 -6.12 -21.37 13.62
CA LEU A 203 -4.75 -20.89 13.44
C LEU A 203 -4.71 -19.41 12.99
N PHE A 204 -5.62 -18.97 12.11
CA PHE A 204 -5.72 -17.55 11.74
C PHE A 204 -6.17 -16.66 12.90
N ALA A 205 -7.05 -17.15 13.78
CA ALA A 205 -7.50 -16.40 14.95
C ALA A 205 -6.35 -16.04 15.91
N LEU A 206 -5.29 -16.85 15.98
CA LEU A 206 -4.11 -16.57 16.82
C LEU A 206 -3.38 -15.26 16.42
N TYR A 207 -3.46 -14.83 15.16
CA TYR A 207 -2.85 -13.57 14.72
C TYR A 207 -3.54 -12.31 15.26
N LYS A 208 -4.76 -12.43 15.82
CA LYS A 208 -5.54 -11.31 16.36
C LYS A 208 -4.83 -10.66 17.56
N GLY A 209 -4.84 -9.34 17.63
CA GLY A 209 -4.17 -8.57 18.68
C GLY A 209 -2.87 -7.91 18.20
N THR A 210 -1.99 -7.54 19.16
CA THR A 210 -0.73 -6.82 18.87
C THR A 210 0.49 -7.74 19.06
N HIS A 211 0.94 -8.36 17.97
CA HIS A 211 2.11 -9.25 17.97
C HIS A 211 3.36 -8.61 17.35
N ASN A 212 4.50 -9.28 17.52
CA ASN A 212 5.77 -8.88 16.90
C ASN A 212 5.95 -9.58 15.55
N PHE A 213 5.75 -8.86 14.44
CA PHE A 213 5.75 -9.47 13.10
C PHE A 213 7.14 -9.44 12.42
N HIS A 214 8.24 -9.37 13.17
CA HIS A 214 9.61 -9.27 12.63
C HIS A 214 10.03 -10.47 11.75
N ASN A 215 9.51 -11.68 11.99
CA ASN A 215 9.73 -12.86 11.15
C ASN A 215 8.84 -12.87 9.89
N PHE A 216 7.72 -12.16 9.94
CA PHE A 216 6.75 -12.04 8.85
C PHE A 216 7.13 -10.99 7.80
N THR A 217 8.35 -10.44 7.85
CA THR A 217 8.88 -9.47 6.87
C THR A 217 10.34 -9.79 6.56
N SER A 218 11.03 -8.85 5.92
CA SER A 218 12.48 -8.87 5.69
C SER A 218 13.12 -7.67 6.41
N GLN A 219 14.41 -7.79 6.76
CA GLN A 219 15.21 -6.69 7.34
C GLN A 219 14.61 -6.08 8.64
N LYS A 220 14.04 -6.92 9.52
CA LYS A 220 13.59 -6.52 10.87
C LYS A 220 14.19 -7.39 11.97
N ALA A 221 14.79 -6.72 12.96
CA ALA A 221 15.23 -7.32 14.22
C ALA A 221 14.03 -7.60 15.15
N PRO A 222 14.11 -8.57 16.07
CA PRO A 222 13.05 -8.82 17.06
C PRO A 222 12.79 -7.61 17.96
N SER A 223 13.84 -6.84 18.28
CA SER A 223 13.78 -5.64 19.11
C SER A 223 13.26 -4.37 18.42
N ASP A 224 12.96 -4.40 17.12
CA ASP A 224 12.48 -3.22 16.40
C ASP A 224 10.99 -2.94 16.74
N PRO A 225 10.66 -1.84 17.43
CA PRO A 225 9.27 -1.54 17.80
C PRO A 225 8.38 -1.33 16.57
N SER A 226 8.97 -0.92 15.43
CA SER A 226 8.27 -0.80 14.15
C SER A 226 8.01 -2.15 13.46
N ALA A 227 8.30 -3.29 14.09
CA ALA A 227 7.82 -4.62 13.72
C ALA A 227 6.51 -5.04 14.41
N ARG A 228 6.10 -4.36 15.51
CA ARG A 228 4.82 -4.65 16.18
C ARG A 228 3.63 -4.21 15.31
N ARG A 229 2.63 -5.08 15.10
CA ARG A 229 1.42 -4.75 14.31
C ARG A 229 0.16 -5.27 14.99
N TYR A 230 -0.95 -4.56 14.74
CA TYR A 230 -2.27 -4.92 15.22
C TYR A 230 -3.13 -5.50 14.10
N ILE A 231 -3.55 -6.76 14.28
CA ILE A 231 -4.55 -7.43 13.45
C ILE A 231 -5.86 -7.40 14.21
N THR A 232 -6.91 -6.85 13.60
CA THR A 232 -8.26 -6.82 14.16
C THR A 232 -8.94 -8.17 14.00
N GLU A 233 -8.73 -8.82 12.85
CA GLU A 233 -9.48 -9.98 12.39
C GLU A 233 -8.72 -10.70 11.28
N MET A 234 -8.74 -12.04 11.28
CA MET A 234 -8.31 -12.89 10.18
C MET A 234 -9.08 -14.22 10.20
N SER A 235 -9.59 -14.64 9.05
CA SER A 235 -10.40 -15.85 8.89
C SER A 235 -10.36 -16.37 7.45
N CYS A 236 -10.77 -17.62 7.24
CA CYS A 236 -11.05 -18.21 5.93
C CYS A 236 -12.55 -18.48 5.81
N GLY A 237 -13.17 -18.01 4.71
CA GLY A 237 -14.55 -18.35 4.38
C GLY A 237 -14.69 -19.75 3.82
N GLU A 238 -15.95 -20.17 3.66
CA GLU A 238 -16.34 -21.46 3.07
C GLU A 238 -15.80 -21.66 1.63
N PRO A 239 -15.55 -22.91 1.22
CA PRO A 239 -15.08 -23.23 -0.12
C PRO A 239 -16.16 -23.05 -1.19
N PHE A 240 -15.74 -22.82 -2.44
CA PHE A 240 -16.60 -22.74 -3.61
C PHE A 240 -15.91 -23.28 -4.87
N ILE A 241 -16.69 -23.80 -5.82
CA ILE A 241 -16.16 -24.42 -7.05
C ILE A 241 -16.13 -23.42 -8.21
N ARG A 242 -15.01 -23.34 -8.94
CA ARG A 242 -14.89 -22.65 -10.23
C ARG A 242 -13.99 -23.47 -11.17
N ARG A 243 -14.43 -23.68 -12.43
CA ARG A 243 -13.73 -24.50 -13.45
C ARG A 243 -13.32 -25.90 -12.93
N ASN A 244 -14.19 -26.53 -12.11
CA ASN A 244 -13.99 -27.82 -11.40
C ASN A 244 -12.99 -27.84 -10.23
N TYR A 245 -12.19 -26.79 -10.05
CA TYR A 245 -11.31 -26.61 -8.90
C TYR A 245 -12.06 -25.97 -7.74
N GLU A 246 -11.66 -26.29 -6.51
CA GLU A 246 -12.19 -25.67 -5.30
C GLU A 246 -11.26 -24.54 -4.81
N PHE A 247 -11.86 -23.39 -4.51
CA PHE A 247 -11.21 -22.21 -3.98
C PHE A 247 -11.82 -21.79 -2.64
N ALA A 248 -11.04 -21.11 -1.80
CA ALA A 248 -11.53 -20.38 -0.64
C ALA A 248 -11.00 -18.94 -0.66
N VAL A 249 -11.57 -18.08 0.18
CA VAL A 249 -11.07 -16.71 0.39
C VAL A 249 -10.73 -16.49 1.87
N ILE A 250 -9.46 -16.18 2.12
CA ILE A 250 -8.97 -15.71 3.41
C ILE A 250 -9.19 -14.19 3.47
N THR A 251 -9.78 -13.68 4.55
CA THR A 251 -9.92 -12.23 4.79
C THR A 251 -9.04 -11.82 5.97
N VAL A 252 -8.40 -10.65 5.89
CA VAL A 252 -7.60 -10.08 6.99
C VAL A 252 -7.79 -8.57 7.09
N ARG A 253 -8.08 -8.07 8.31
CA ARG A 253 -8.18 -6.64 8.63
C ARG A 253 -7.14 -6.27 9.69
N GLY A 254 -6.33 -5.26 9.39
CA GLY A 254 -5.29 -4.76 10.30
C GLY A 254 -5.00 -3.28 10.09
N GLN A 255 -4.43 -2.62 11.11
CA GLN A 255 -4.17 -1.17 11.05
C GLN A 255 -3.15 -0.82 9.94
N SER A 256 -2.07 -1.59 9.88
CA SER A 256 -1.06 -1.50 8.84
C SER A 256 -0.35 -2.84 8.69
N PHE A 257 0.29 -3.05 7.54
CA PHE A 257 1.03 -4.25 7.21
C PHE A 257 2.45 -3.89 6.76
N MET A 258 3.41 -4.77 7.01
CA MET A 258 4.77 -4.71 6.48
C MET A 258 4.86 -5.40 5.11
N LEU A 259 5.96 -5.14 4.40
CA LEU A 259 6.32 -5.85 3.18
C LEU A 259 6.23 -7.38 3.42
N HIS A 260 5.61 -8.10 2.49
CA HIS A 260 5.36 -9.55 2.57
C HIS A 260 4.47 -10.06 3.73
N GLN A 261 4.00 -9.22 4.66
CA GLN A 261 3.44 -9.68 5.95
C GLN A 261 2.28 -10.66 5.81
N ILE A 262 1.23 -10.29 5.07
CA ILE A 262 0.04 -11.14 4.89
C ILE A 262 0.42 -12.47 4.21
N ARG A 263 1.29 -12.42 3.20
CA ARG A 263 1.75 -13.59 2.45
C ARG A 263 2.59 -14.54 3.31
N LYS A 264 3.32 -14.02 4.30
CA LYS A 264 4.01 -14.83 5.31
C LYS A 264 3.06 -15.38 6.39
N MET A 265 2.05 -14.61 6.81
CA MET A 265 1.03 -15.08 7.75
C MET A 265 0.24 -16.27 7.19
N ILE A 266 -0.15 -16.19 5.91
CA ILE A 266 -0.81 -17.26 5.17
C ILE A 266 0.14 -18.44 4.93
N GLY A 267 1.39 -18.16 4.52
CA GLY A 267 2.39 -19.20 4.26
C GLY A 267 2.72 -20.07 5.49
N LEU A 268 2.77 -19.48 6.69
CA LEU A 268 2.98 -20.24 7.93
C LEU A 268 1.80 -21.16 8.26
N VAL A 269 0.56 -20.64 8.17
CA VAL A 269 -0.64 -21.44 8.44
C VAL A 269 -0.79 -22.58 7.44
N ILE A 270 -0.46 -22.36 6.16
CA ILE A 270 -0.38 -23.45 5.17
C ILE A 270 0.64 -24.51 5.61
N ALA A 271 1.88 -24.13 5.95
CA ALA A 271 2.90 -25.10 6.36
C ALA A 271 2.49 -25.93 7.61
N VAL A 272 1.80 -25.31 8.57
CA VAL A 272 1.26 -25.98 9.76
C VAL A 272 0.06 -26.90 9.43
N VAL A 273 -0.81 -26.47 8.51
CA VAL A 273 -1.99 -27.26 8.13
C VAL A 273 -1.60 -28.49 7.30
N LYS A 274 -0.68 -28.35 6.33
CA LYS A 274 -0.14 -29.48 5.54
C LYS A 274 0.74 -30.45 6.36
N GLY A 275 1.22 -30.04 7.54
CA GLY A 275 2.07 -30.86 8.40
C GLY A 275 3.58 -30.82 8.05
N TYR A 276 4.06 -29.70 7.51
CA TYR A 276 5.49 -29.37 7.40
C TYR A 276 6.04 -28.72 8.68
N ALA A 277 5.18 -28.02 9.44
CA ALA A 277 5.52 -27.41 10.72
C ALA A 277 4.53 -27.85 11.81
N LYS A 278 4.98 -27.86 13.07
CA LYS A 278 4.10 -28.06 14.24
C LYS A 278 3.41 -26.74 14.64
N GLU A 279 2.30 -26.79 15.38
CA GLU A 279 1.51 -25.58 15.68
C GLU A 279 2.23 -24.57 16.58
N GLU A 280 3.16 -25.02 17.43
CA GLU A 280 3.96 -24.19 18.35
C GLU A 280 4.86 -23.19 17.60
N VAL A 281 5.11 -23.42 16.31
CA VAL A 281 5.82 -22.45 15.45
C VAL A 281 5.09 -21.11 15.38
N MET A 282 3.76 -21.09 15.55
CA MET A 282 2.94 -19.88 15.51
C MET A 282 3.35 -18.91 16.62
N GLU A 283 3.35 -19.37 17.88
CA GLU A 283 3.75 -18.54 19.02
C GLU A 283 5.24 -18.21 18.99
N ARG A 284 6.09 -19.21 18.68
CA ARG A 284 7.54 -19.04 18.58
C ARG A 284 7.95 -18.01 17.52
N SER A 285 7.16 -17.86 16.44
CA SER A 285 7.41 -16.86 15.39
C SER A 285 7.27 -15.39 15.82
N TRP A 286 6.64 -15.10 16.97
CA TRP A 286 6.57 -13.77 17.58
C TRP A 286 7.60 -13.53 18.69
N GLY A 287 8.36 -14.58 19.05
CA GLY A 287 9.44 -14.52 20.05
C GLY A 287 10.69 -13.79 19.54
N HIS A 288 11.84 -14.05 20.18
CA HIS A 288 13.12 -13.47 19.75
C HIS A 288 13.85 -14.28 18.66
N GLU A 289 13.45 -15.54 18.47
CA GLU A 289 14.03 -16.44 17.47
C GLU A 289 13.79 -15.97 16.03
N LYS A 290 14.62 -16.45 15.11
CA LYS A 290 14.31 -16.39 13.67
C LYS A 290 13.71 -17.72 13.22
N VAL A 291 12.50 -17.62 12.67
CA VAL A 291 11.79 -18.70 11.97
C VAL A 291 11.79 -18.34 10.48
N ASP A 292 12.14 -19.28 9.59
CA ASP A 292 12.09 -19.05 8.15
C ASP A 292 10.66 -19.19 7.59
N VAL A 293 9.81 -18.23 7.95
CA VAL A 293 8.39 -18.24 7.59
C VAL A 293 8.20 -18.24 6.06
N PRO A 294 7.53 -19.25 5.47
CA PRO A 294 7.26 -19.33 4.03
C PRO A 294 6.45 -18.13 3.54
N LYS A 295 6.72 -17.66 2.31
CA LYS A 295 6.00 -16.54 1.70
C LYS A 295 5.15 -17.02 0.53
N ALA A 296 3.83 -17.07 0.73
CA ALA A 296 2.86 -17.43 -0.31
C ALA A 296 2.97 -16.56 -1.58
N PRO A 297 2.39 -16.99 -2.72
CA PRO A 297 2.33 -16.21 -3.96
C PRO A 297 1.78 -14.77 -3.80
N GLY A 298 1.98 -13.94 -4.82
CA GLY A 298 1.40 -12.59 -4.88
C GLY A 298 -0.01 -12.58 -5.47
N LEU A 299 -0.28 -13.52 -6.39
CA LEU A 299 -1.44 -13.59 -7.26
C LEU A 299 -2.78 -13.49 -6.52
N GLY A 300 -2.99 -14.34 -5.51
CA GLY A 300 -4.26 -14.41 -4.78
C GLY A 300 -4.57 -13.18 -3.93
N LEU A 301 -3.59 -12.31 -3.64
CA LEU A 301 -3.74 -11.19 -2.71
C LEU A 301 -4.42 -9.99 -3.38
N ILE A 302 -5.50 -9.50 -2.77
CA ILE A 302 -6.27 -8.34 -3.21
C ILE A 302 -6.40 -7.34 -2.06
N LEU A 303 -6.08 -6.06 -2.29
CA LEU A 303 -6.50 -4.98 -1.39
C LEU A 303 -7.99 -4.68 -1.60
N GLU A 304 -8.83 -5.11 -0.66
CA GLU A 304 -10.28 -4.91 -0.73
C GLU A 304 -10.68 -3.48 -0.35
N ARG A 305 -10.34 -3.03 0.86
CA ARG A 305 -10.83 -1.74 1.39
C ARG A 305 -9.77 -1.02 2.22
N VAL A 306 -9.68 0.30 2.00
CA VAL A 306 -8.89 1.25 2.79
C VAL A 306 -9.84 1.99 3.72
N HIS A 307 -9.55 1.98 5.03
CA HIS A 307 -10.43 2.53 6.07
C HIS A 307 -9.93 3.91 6.53
N PHE A 308 -10.87 4.83 6.79
CA PHE A 308 -10.63 6.25 7.10
C PHE A 308 -11.47 6.72 8.30
N ASP A 309 -11.85 5.80 9.18
CA ASP A 309 -12.79 5.96 10.28
C ASP A 309 -12.52 7.23 11.14
N ARG A 310 -11.25 7.54 11.43
CA ARG A 310 -10.86 8.75 12.19
C ARG A 310 -10.94 10.04 11.37
N TYR A 311 -10.68 9.99 10.06
CA TYR A 311 -10.90 11.14 9.17
C TYR A 311 -12.40 11.40 9.02
N ASN A 312 -13.21 10.37 8.77
CA ASN A 312 -14.67 10.49 8.64
C ASN A 312 -15.31 11.03 9.92
N LYS A 313 -14.86 10.57 11.11
CA LYS A 313 -15.30 11.12 12.40
C LYS A 313 -14.87 12.57 12.65
N ARG A 314 -13.76 13.04 12.05
CA ARG A 314 -13.22 14.40 12.27
C ARG A 314 -13.77 15.44 11.30
N PHE A 315 -13.99 15.08 10.04
CA PHE A 315 -14.34 16.02 8.96
C PHE A 315 -15.72 15.75 8.34
N GLY A 316 -16.24 14.52 8.43
CA GLY A 316 -17.48 14.08 7.78
C GLY A 316 -18.79 14.65 8.33
N GLY A 317 -18.72 15.78 9.02
CA GLY A 317 -19.84 16.54 9.58
C GLY A 317 -19.56 18.04 9.68
N ASP A 318 -18.50 18.55 9.03
CA ASP A 318 -18.14 19.98 9.06
C ASP A 318 -18.84 20.83 7.97
N GLY A 319 -19.67 20.20 7.14
CA GLY A 319 -20.42 20.83 6.05
C GLY A 319 -19.59 21.21 4.81
N LEU A 320 -18.27 20.99 4.83
CA LEU A 320 -17.33 21.40 3.78
C LEU A 320 -16.58 20.22 3.15
N HIS A 321 -16.37 19.14 3.92
CA HIS A 321 -15.64 17.94 3.49
C HIS A 321 -16.52 16.69 3.49
N GLU A 322 -16.42 15.94 2.40
CA GLU A 322 -17.04 14.62 2.31
C GLU A 322 -16.27 13.57 3.13
N LYS A 323 -17.01 12.57 3.61
CA LYS A 323 -16.44 11.33 4.12
C LYS A 323 -15.80 10.52 2.99
N LEU A 324 -14.70 9.85 3.32
CA LEU A 324 -14.03 8.86 2.47
C LEU A 324 -14.64 7.47 2.68
N GLU A 325 -15.97 7.44 2.57
CA GLU A 325 -16.81 6.26 2.35
C GLU A 325 -17.08 6.15 0.83
N TRP A 326 -17.25 4.94 0.29
CA TRP A 326 -17.32 4.67 -1.16
C TRP A 326 -18.52 3.80 -1.53
N ASP A 327 -19.62 3.99 -0.81
CA ASP A 327 -20.76 3.09 -0.82
C ASP A 327 -21.67 3.30 -2.05
N ARG A 328 -21.38 4.31 -2.90
CA ARG A 328 -21.97 4.49 -4.23
C ARG A 328 -21.22 3.68 -5.29
N GLU A 329 -19.92 3.51 -5.08
CA GLU A 329 -18.98 2.86 -5.98
C GLU A 329 -18.91 1.33 -5.74
N GLU A 330 -19.48 0.80 -4.66
CA GLU A 330 -19.37 -0.61 -4.23
C GLU A 330 -19.83 -1.63 -5.30
N GLU A 331 -20.92 -1.38 -6.03
CA GLU A 331 -21.33 -2.27 -7.14
C GLU A 331 -20.38 -2.19 -8.34
N GLU A 332 -19.67 -1.07 -8.54
CA GLU A 332 -18.64 -0.94 -9.57
C GLU A 332 -17.32 -1.62 -9.14
N ILE A 333 -16.93 -1.50 -7.86
CA ILE A 333 -15.83 -2.26 -7.25
C ILE A 333 -16.07 -3.77 -7.45
N LYS A 334 -17.28 -4.23 -7.16
CA LYS A 334 -17.73 -5.62 -7.32
C LYS A 334 -17.72 -6.06 -8.78
N ALA A 335 -18.27 -5.27 -9.70
CA ALA A 335 -18.23 -5.55 -11.14
C ALA A 335 -16.78 -5.63 -11.65
N PHE A 336 -15.89 -4.74 -11.22
CA PHE A 336 -14.47 -4.77 -11.57
C PHE A 336 -13.77 -6.03 -11.02
N LYS A 337 -14.09 -6.48 -9.81
CA LYS A 337 -13.55 -7.73 -9.24
C LYS A 337 -13.95 -8.95 -10.07
N GLU A 338 -15.24 -9.11 -10.38
CA GLU A 338 -15.75 -10.23 -11.19
C GLU A 338 -15.25 -10.19 -12.65
N ALA A 339 -15.01 -9.01 -13.22
CA ALA A 339 -14.57 -8.87 -14.61
C ALA A 339 -13.04 -8.95 -14.81
N HIS A 340 -12.22 -8.49 -13.85
CA HIS A 340 -10.78 -8.27 -14.07
C HIS A 340 -9.85 -8.84 -13.00
N ILE A 341 -10.32 -9.15 -11.79
CA ILE A 341 -9.45 -9.63 -10.70
C ILE A 341 -9.65 -11.13 -10.47
N TYR A 342 -10.88 -11.57 -10.20
CA TYR A 342 -11.16 -12.99 -9.93
C TYR A 342 -10.89 -13.90 -11.14
N PRO A 343 -11.27 -13.57 -12.40
CA PRO A 343 -10.95 -14.41 -13.55
C PRO A 343 -9.45 -14.61 -13.70
N THR A 344 -8.67 -13.51 -13.64
CA THR A 344 -7.20 -13.56 -13.73
C THR A 344 -6.57 -14.44 -12.65
N ILE A 345 -7.07 -14.43 -11.41
CA ILE A 345 -6.56 -15.30 -10.35
C ILE A 345 -6.93 -16.76 -10.62
N ILE A 346 -8.19 -17.04 -10.92
CA ILE A 346 -8.71 -18.40 -11.16
C ILE A 346 -8.03 -19.03 -12.37
N GLU A 347 -7.99 -18.34 -13.51
CA GLU A 347 -7.32 -18.78 -14.74
C GLU A 347 -5.84 -19.08 -14.50
N THR A 348 -5.11 -18.18 -13.85
CA THR A 348 -3.68 -18.36 -13.57
C THR A 348 -3.41 -19.53 -12.62
N GLU A 349 -4.26 -19.78 -11.62
CA GLU A 349 -4.13 -20.97 -10.77
C GLU A 349 -4.51 -22.27 -11.51
N CYS A 350 -5.52 -22.24 -12.37
CA CYS A 350 -5.96 -23.39 -13.18
C CYS A 350 -4.99 -23.77 -14.31
N GLU A 351 -4.23 -22.82 -14.85
CA GLU A 351 -3.44 -22.98 -16.08
C GLU A 351 -1.92 -22.85 -15.86
N GLU A 352 -1.47 -22.03 -14.90
CA GLU A 352 -0.05 -21.88 -14.54
C GLU A 352 0.32 -22.58 -13.21
N GLY A 353 -0.67 -23.07 -12.45
CA GLY A 353 -0.44 -23.87 -11.22
C GLY A 353 0.31 -23.14 -10.11
N SER A 354 0.13 -21.82 -9.99
CA SER A 354 0.91 -20.90 -9.13
C SER A 354 1.06 -21.37 -7.67
N MET A 355 -0.05 -21.76 -7.02
CA MET A 355 -0.08 -22.24 -5.64
C MET A 355 0.60 -23.61 -5.50
N VAL A 356 0.41 -24.52 -6.46
CA VAL A 356 1.00 -25.88 -6.43
C VAL A 356 2.51 -25.81 -6.62
N SER A 357 2.97 -25.00 -7.58
CA SER A 357 4.40 -24.74 -7.83
C SER A 357 5.11 -24.13 -6.61
N TRP A 358 4.39 -23.30 -5.84
CA TRP A 358 4.90 -22.77 -4.57
C TRP A 358 4.83 -23.79 -3.42
N MET A 359 3.78 -24.62 -3.32
CA MET A 359 3.71 -25.68 -2.31
C MET A 359 4.88 -26.66 -2.41
N ALA A 360 5.35 -26.95 -3.63
CA ALA A 360 6.53 -27.77 -3.87
C ALA A 360 7.84 -27.21 -3.27
N THR A 361 7.89 -25.91 -2.89
CA THR A 361 9.05 -25.33 -2.19
C THR A 361 8.95 -25.39 -0.66
N LEU A 362 7.82 -25.84 -0.08
CA LEU A 362 7.64 -25.95 1.37
C LEU A 362 8.68 -26.87 2.07
N PRO A 363 9.13 -28.00 1.48
CA PRO A 363 10.18 -28.84 2.08
C PRO A 363 11.56 -28.18 2.22
N ILE A 364 11.78 -27.00 1.63
CA ILE A 364 13.05 -26.26 1.69
C ILE A 364 13.15 -25.42 2.97
N HIS A 365 12.02 -25.12 3.62
CA HIS A 365 11.97 -24.31 4.82
C HIS A 365 12.29 -25.13 6.07
N ASP A 366 13.28 -24.69 6.84
CA ASP A 366 13.59 -25.26 8.15
C ASP A 366 12.73 -24.57 9.22
N PHE A 367 11.87 -25.35 9.86
CA PHE A 367 10.97 -24.90 10.92
C PHE A 367 11.50 -25.19 12.33
N GLU A 368 12.51 -26.06 12.48
CA GLU A 368 13.00 -26.50 13.79
C GLU A 368 14.34 -25.83 14.14
N ALA A 369 15.21 -25.56 13.17
CA ALA A 369 16.49 -24.91 13.42
C ALA A 369 16.30 -23.49 13.96
N THR A 370 16.74 -23.28 15.21
CA THR A 370 17.04 -21.93 15.69
C THR A 370 18.26 -21.42 14.93
N SER A 371 18.19 -20.20 14.39
CA SER A 371 19.19 -19.67 13.44
C SER A 371 20.60 -19.47 13.99
N ILE A 372 20.86 -19.84 15.25
CA ILE A 372 22.18 -19.90 15.88
C ILE A 372 23.07 -20.90 15.13
N GLU A 373 22.54 -22.07 14.78
CA GLU A 373 23.31 -23.15 14.13
C GLU A 373 23.60 -22.84 12.66
N VAL A 374 22.61 -22.32 11.92
CA VAL A 374 22.73 -21.98 10.49
C VAL A 374 23.79 -20.90 10.23
N GLN A 375 24.05 -20.02 11.21
CA GLN A 375 25.08 -18.99 11.09
C GLN A 375 26.48 -19.57 11.29
N ASP A 376 26.64 -20.48 12.25
CA ASP A 376 27.90 -21.21 12.50
C ASP A 376 28.25 -22.17 11.35
N ASP A 377 27.25 -22.84 10.77
CA ASP A 377 27.45 -23.76 9.63
C ASP A 377 27.78 -23.02 8.32
N LYS A 378 27.27 -21.79 8.13
CA LYS A 378 27.71 -20.89 7.05
C LYS A 378 29.16 -20.42 7.26
N VAL A 379 29.55 -20.09 8.50
CA VAL A 379 30.95 -19.74 8.83
C VAL A 379 31.88 -20.92 8.54
N LYS A 380 31.55 -22.14 8.99
CA LYS A 380 32.29 -23.38 8.72
C LYS A 380 32.47 -23.62 7.21
N LYS A 381 31.40 -23.47 6.42
CA LYS A 381 31.46 -23.60 4.94
C LYS A 381 32.26 -22.49 4.25
N GLN A 382 32.32 -21.28 4.82
CA GLN A 382 33.20 -20.20 4.32
C GLN A 382 34.67 -20.40 4.69
N VAL A 383 34.97 -20.90 5.90
CA VAL A 383 36.32 -21.21 6.35
C VAL A 383 36.89 -22.41 5.58
N SER A 384 36.11 -23.47 5.41
CA SER A 384 36.49 -24.64 4.59
C SER A 384 36.87 -24.23 3.15
N LYS A 385 36.08 -23.35 2.50
CA LYS A 385 36.42 -22.82 1.18
C LYS A 385 37.66 -21.91 1.13
N LYS A 386 38.11 -21.35 2.26
CA LYS A 386 39.37 -20.60 2.34
C LYS A 386 40.60 -21.50 2.50
N ILE A 387 40.44 -22.67 3.12
CA ILE A 387 41.53 -23.64 3.36
C ILE A 387 41.90 -24.42 2.08
N HIS A 388 41.04 -24.42 1.06
CA HIS A 388 41.34 -24.96 -0.28
C HIS A 388 41.84 -23.91 -1.28
N LEU A 389 42.28 -22.73 -0.82
CA LEU A 389 42.77 -21.63 -1.68
C LEU A 389 44.13 -21.06 -1.22
N PHE A 390 44.91 -21.85 -0.49
CA PHE A 390 46.29 -21.60 -0.06
C PHE A 390 47.11 -22.89 -0.22
#